data_AF-A0A950QDC7-F1
#
_entry.id   AF-A0A950QDC7-F1
#
_cell.length_a   1.000
_cell.length_b   1.000
_cell.length_c   1.000
_cell.angle_alpha   90.00
_cell.angle_beta   90.00
_cell.angle_gamma   90.00
#
_symmetry.space_group_name_H-M   'P 1'
#
loop_
_entity.id
_entity.type
_entity.pdbx_description
1 polymer ?
#
loop_
_entity_poly.entity_id
_entity_poly.type
_entity_poly.pdbx_seq_one_letter_code
_entity_poly.pdbx_strand_id
1 'polypeptide(L)'
;MNFRCLRLSCAAIAALALTLQLTASAARAANTAPAIVEFDKAFADVNDYSAVLHVHEAKGTQTQDRVYQYQFMKPHFAKTLILEGDGKGSGGVWVGTDQVSGHQGGILSGIHMKVSIHDSRAVSLRGVTIPEGLLQRIVENYATTPGKLTQSNGGKISGVDTDRLDLKVTDPGTNGDITEQIVYLSKETHWPIRQIMYSGSQIVLDESVSDLKTNTGLKQSDFPF
;
A
#
# COMPACT_ATOMS: atom_id res chain seq x y z
N MET A 1 -74.69 20.88 21.32
CA MET A 1 -74.07 21.90 20.43
C MET A 1 -73.93 21.30 19.04
N ASN A 2 -74.64 21.87 18.07
CA ASN A 2 -74.89 21.34 16.74
C ASN A 2 -74.01 22.02 15.67
N PHE A 3 -73.59 21.21 14.69
CA PHE A 3 -73.38 21.44 13.25
C PHE A 3 -72.54 22.61 12.68
N ARG A 4 -71.45 22.19 12.00
CA ARG A 4 -70.96 22.53 10.63
C ARG A 4 -71.01 23.97 10.11
N CYS A 5 -69.86 24.48 9.62
CA CYS A 5 -69.78 25.03 8.26
C CYS A 5 -68.35 25.09 7.70
N LEU A 6 -68.28 24.86 6.39
CA LEU A 6 -67.13 24.71 5.48
C LEU A 6 -66.75 26.07 4.85
N ARG A 7 -65.46 26.29 4.53
CA ARG A 7 -64.94 27.04 3.35
C ARG A 7 -63.40 27.04 3.39
N LEU A 8 -62.74 26.29 2.50
CA LEU A 8 -62.10 26.77 1.26
C LEU A 8 -61.19 28.00 1.46
N SER A 9 -59.88 27.84 1.21
CA SER A 9 -59.22 28.52 0.07
C SER A 9 -57.70 28.29 0.01
N CYS A 10 -57.24 28.26 -1.24
CA CYS A 10 -55.92 28.65 -1.76
C CYS A 10 -54.73 27.67 -1.66
N ALA A 11 -54.44 27.13 -2.84
CA ALA A 11 -53.21 26.49 -3.26
C ALA A 11 -51.99 27.42 -3.15
N ALA A 12 -50.85 26.83 -2.79
CA ALA A 12 -49.54 27.27 -3.23
C ALA A 12 -48.66 26.04 -3.46
N ILE A 13 -48.56 25.64 -4.73
CA ILE A 13 -47.61 24.63 -5.21
C ILE A 13 -46.25 25.31 -5.22
N ALA A 14 -45.45 25.11 -4.18
CA ALA A 14 -44.03 25.45 -4.20
C ALA A 14 -43.27 24.30 -4.86
N ALA A 15 -43.06 24.40 -6.17
CA ALA A 15 -42.20 23.52 -6.92
C ALA A 15 -40.73 23.78 -6.51
N LEU A 16 -40.26 23.03 -5.53
CA LEU A 16 -38.85 23.02 -5.14
C LEU A 16 -38.08 22.24 -6.21
N ALA A 17 -37.46 22.97 -7.14
CA ALA A 17 -36.57 22.41 -8.15
C ALA A 17 -35.31 21.87 -7.45
N LEU A 18 -35.36 20.58 -7.10
CA LEU A 18 -34.24 19.83 -6.54
C LEU A 18 -33.25 19.57 -7.67
N THR A 19 -32.29 20.46 -7.87
CA THR A 19 -31.13 20.23 -8.74
C THR A 19 -30.23 19.18 -8.08
N LEU A 20 -30.53 17.90 -8.32
CA LEU A 20 -29.56 16.84 -8.12
C LEU A 20 -28.38 17.09 -9.06
N GLN A 21 -27.34 17.74 -8.55
CA GLN A 21 -26.01 17.66 -9.13
C GLN A 21 -25.57 16.19 -9.01
N LEU A 22 -25.87 15.39 -10.03
CA LEU A 22 -25.17 14.13 -10.28
C LEU A 22 -23.71 14.49 -10.55
N THR A 23 -22.91 14.58 -9.49
CA THR A 23 -21.47 14.39 -9.63
C THR A 23 -21.27 12.95 -10.06
N ALA A 24 -21.22 12.74 -11.38
CA ALA A 24 -20.67 11.52 -11.93
C ALA A 24 -19.25 11.42 -11.39
N SER A 25 -19.04 10.64 -10.33
CA SER A 25 -17.72 10.16 -10.00
C SER A 25 -17.27 9.38 -11.22
N ALA A 26 -16.44 10.01 -12.05
CA ALA A 26 -15.71 9.30 -13.07
C ALA A 26 -14.89 8.26 -12.30
N ALA A 27 -15.37 7.02 -12.28
CA ALA A 27 -14.57 5.89 -11.85
C ALA A 27 -13.32 5.95 -12.71
N ARG A 28 -12.19 6.36 -12.11
CA ARG A 28 -10.90 6.32 -12.80
C ARG A 28 -10.75 4.88 -13.26
N ALA A 29 -10.61 4.68 -14.57
CA ALA A 29 -10.33 3.36 -15.10
C ALA A 29 -9.07 2.86 -14.40
N ALA A 30 -9.19 1.76 -13.66
CA ALA A 30 -8.04 1.11 -13.07
C ALA A 30 -7.09 0.73 -14.20
N ASN A 31 -5.79 0.94 -14.00
CA ASN A 31 -4.80 0.40 -14.93
C ASN A 31 -4.91 -1.12 -14.88
N THR A 32 -4.95 -1.76 -16.05
CA THR A 32 -5.01 -3.22 -16.14
C THR A 32 -3.76 -3.73 -16.86
N ALA A 33 -3.18 -4.80 -16.33
CA ALA A 33 -2.09 -5.52 -16.95
C ALA A 33 -2.24 -7.02 -16.63
N PRO A 34 -1.94 -7.93 -17.57
CA PRO A 34 -2.01 -9.38 -17.31
C PRO A 34 -1.27 -9.81 -16.04
N ALA A 35 -0.09 -9.26 -15.75
CA ALA A 35 0.66 -9.65 -14.55
C ALA A 35 -0.02 -9.23 -13.23
N ILE A 36 -0.81 -8.15 -13.21
CA ILE A 36 -1.62 -7.76 -12.04
C ILE A 36 -2.73 -8.81 -11.83
N VAL A 37 -3.38 -9.25 -12.92
CA VAL A 37 -4.43 -10.28 -12.85
C VAL A 37 -3.88 -11.61 -12.34
N GLU A 38 -2.69 -12.02 -12.79
CA GLU A 38 -2.06 -13.25 -12.30
C GLU A 38 -1.59 -13.13 -10.84
N PHE A 39 -1.11 -11.94 -10.42
CA PHE A 39 -0.85 -11.68 -9.01
C PHE A 39 -2.13 -11.79 -8.17
N ASP A 40 -3.22 -11.17 -8.59
CA ASP A 40 -4.49 -11.18 -7.85
C ASP A 40 -5.01 -12.62 -7.65
N LYS A 41 -4.89 -13.47 -8.69
CA LYS A 41 -5.19 -14.90 -8.59
C LYS A 41 -4.28 -15.60 -7.60
N ALA A 42 -2.97 -15.38 -7.68
CA ALA A 42 -2.00 -15.99 -6.77
C ALA A 42 -2.24 -15.56 -5.31
N PHE A 43 -2.64 -14.32 -5.07
CA PHE A 43 -2.90 -13.76 -3.74
C PHE A 43 -4.27 -14.16 -3.17
N ALA A 44 -5.24 -14.50 -4.01
CA ALA A 44 -6.59 -14.86 -3.58
C ALA A 44 -6.58 -15.99 -2.53
N ASP A 45 -5.78 -17.02 -2.77
CA ASP A 45 -5.66 -18.22 -1.93
C ASP A 45 -4.63 -18.09 -0.79
N VAL A 46 -4.02 -16.90 -0.63
CA VAL A 46 -3.05 -16.65 0.43
C VAL A 46 -3.71 -16.03 1.65
N ASN A 47 -3.63 -16.73 2.79
CA ASN A 47 -4.13 -16.25 4.08
C ASN A 47 -3.06 -15.44 4.82
N ASP A 48 -1.80 -15.81 4.66
CA ASP A 48 -0.66 -15.20 5.32
C ASP A 48 0.62 -15.32 4.48
N TYR A 49 1.59 -14.44 4.72
CA TYR A 49 2.94 -14.59 4.18
C TYR A 49 4.00 -13.99 5.10
N SER A 50 5.25 -14.41 4.88
CA SER A 50 6.44 -13.73 5.38
C SER A 50 7.43 -13.48 4.24
N ALA A 51 8.17 -12.38 4.30
CA ALA A 51 9.19 -12.03 3.32
C ALA A 51 10.28 -11.17 3.96
N VAL A 52 11.43 -11.09 3.30
CA VAL A 52 12.51 -10.16 3.63
C VAL A 52 12.63 -9.13 2.52
N LEU A 53 12.56 -7.85 2.87
CA LEU A 53 12.70 -6.73 1.96
C LEU A 53 14.05 -6.05 2.18
N HIS A 54 14.86 -5.95 1.12
CA HIS A 54 16.08 -5.14 1.11
C HIS A 54 15.75 -3.84 0.42
N VAL A 55 15.81 -2.73 1.15
CA VAL A 55 15.27 -1.43 0.72
C VAL A 55 16.36 -0.38 0.79
N HIS A 56 16.58 0.28 -0.34
CA HIS A 56 17.28 1.55 -0.43
C HIS A 56 16.26 2.67 -0.70
N GLU A 57 16.26 3.71 0.13
CA GLU A 57 15.45 4.92 -0.04
C GLU A 57 16.34 6.16 -0.13
N ALA A 58 15.91 7.13 -0.96
CA ALA A 58 16.51 8.46 -1.00
C ALA A 58 15.46 9.57 -0.94
N LYS A 59 15.78 10.65 -0.23
CA LYS A 59 14.96 11.87 -0.13
C LYS A 59 15.85 13.10 0.01
N GLY A 60 16.00 13.84 -1.09
CA GLY A 60 16.96 14.95 -1.15
C GLY A 60 18.39 14.43 -0.98
N THR A 61 19.09 14.91 0.05
CA THR A 61 20.46 14.46 0.39
C THR A 61 20.49 13.32 1.41
N GLN A 62 19.34 12.89 1.92
CA GLN A 62 19.24 11.80 2.89
C GLN A 62 19.04 10.48 2.16
N THR A 63 19.71 9.43 2.66
CA THR A 63 19.55 8.05 2.19
C THR A 63 19.30 7.13 3.38
N GLN A 64 18.66 6.00 3.11
CA GLN A 64 18.41 4.97 4.11
C GLN A 64 18.48 3.59 3.45
N ASP A 65 19.33 2.73 4.00
CA ASP A 65 19.43 1.33 3.62
C ASP A 65 18.96 0.48 4.80
N ARG A 66 17.95 -0.37 4.56
CA ARG A 66 17.36 -1.24 5.59
C ARG A 66 17.04 -2.61 5.04
N VAL A 67 17.10 -3.59 5.93
CA VAL A 67 16.56 -4.92 5.68
C VAL A 67 15.40 -5.14 6.64
N TYR A 68 14.21 -5.37 6.10
CA TYR A 68 13.00 -5.60 6.88
C TYR A 68 12.58 -7.06 6.78
N GLN A 69 12.16 -7.64 7.90
CA GLN A 69 11.29 -8.82 7.88
C GLN A 69 9.84 -8.35 7.91
N TYR A 70 9.06 -8.70 6.89
CA TYR A 70 7.62 -8.48 6.85
C TYR A 70 6.86 -9.76 7.11
N GLN A 71 5.77 -9.64 7.86
CA GLN A 71 4.75 -10.67 8.00
C GLN A 71 3.38 -10.05 7.77
N PHE A 72 2.51 -10.76 7.07
CA PHE A 72 1.14 -10.35 6.81
C PHE A 72 0.19 -11.51 7.05
N MET A 73 -0.98 -11.22 7.59
CA MET A 73 -2.09 -12.16 7.71
C MET A 73 -3.41 -11.43 7.47
N LYS A 74 -4.27 -12.01 6.63
CA LYS A 74 -5.61 -11.48 6.36
C LYS A 74 -6.43 -11.39 7.67
N PRO A 75 -7.30 -10.39 7.82
CA PRO A 75 -7.56 -9.34 6.83
C PRO A 75 -6.56 -8.17 6.90
N HIS A 76 -6.05 -7.82 8.09
CA HIS A 76 -5.32 -6.57 8.31
C HIS A 76 -4.19 -6.66 9.35
N PHE A 77 -3.60 -7.84 9.55
CA PHE A 77 -2.44 -7.99 10.43
C PHE A 77 -1.17 -7.85 9.62
N ALA A 78 -0.33 -6.89 9.99
CA ALA A 78 0.98 -6.68 9.37
C ALA A 78 2.01 -6.38 10.45
N LYS A 79 3.17 -7.04 10.36
CA LYS A 79 4.32 -6.84 11.24
C LYS A 79 5.54 -6.54 10.41
N THR A 80 6.36 -5.60 10.89
CA THR A 80 7.69 -5.35 10.37
C THR A 80 8.72 -5.39 11.50
N LEU A 81 9.91 -5.91 11.21
CA LEU A 81 11.09 -5.88 12.07
C LEU A 81 12.28 -5.41 11.23
N ILE A 82 13.01 -4.41 11.70
CA ILE A 82 14.23 -3.93 11.04
C ILE A 82 15.37 -4.88 11.45
N LEU A 83 15.81 -5.73 10.53
CA LEU A 83 16.91 -6.68 10.72
C LEU A 83 18.27 -6.00 10.63
N GLU A 84 18.42 -5.04 9.70
CA GLU A 84 19.67 -4.32 9.41
C GLU A 84 19.42 -2.87 9.04
N GLY A 85 20.45 -2.03 9.18
CA GLY A 85 20.39 -0.59 8.89
C GLY A 85 19.94 0.28 10.07
N ASP A 86 19.59 1.52 9.76
CA ASP A 86 19.15 2.50 10.76
C ASP A 86 17.91 2.03 11.50
N GLY A 87 17.94 2.06 12.83
CA GLY A 87 16.82 1.57 13.65
C GLY A 87 16.75 0.04 13.76
N LYS A 88 17.82 -0.68 13.42
CA LYS A 88 17.94 -2.14 13.64
C LYS A 88 17.41 -2.56 15.01
N GLY A 89 16.60 -3.62 15.01
CA GLY A 89 15.93 -4.16 16.18
C GLY A 89 14.63 -3.44 16.54
N SER A 90 14.23 -2.39 15.82
CA SER A 90 12.89 -1.80 15.99
C SER A 90 11.86 -2.66 15.26
N GLY A 91 10.66 -2.76 15.82
CA GLY A 91 9.56 -3.50 15.23
C GLY A 91 8.22 -2.82 15.47
N GLY A 92 7.26 -3.10 14.59
CA GLY A 92 5.92 -2.55 14.67
C GLY A 92 4.88 -3.50 14.11
N VAL A 93 3.66 -3.41 14.62
CA VAL A 93 2.47 -4.04 14.04
C VAL A 93 1.35 -3.06 13.86
N TRP A 94 0.69 -3.32 12.77
CA TRP A 94 -0.57 -2.76 12.39
C TRP A 94 -1.64 -3.86 12.37
N VAL A 95 -2.79 -3.58 12.97
CA VAL A 95 -3.93 -4.51 13.05
C VAL A 95 -5.18 -3.94 12.35
N GLY A 96 -4.99 -3.08 11.34
CA GLY A 96 -6.09 -2.45 10.61
C GLY A 96 -6.58 -1.11 11.16
N THR A 97 -5.85 -0.50 12.09
CA THR A 97 -6.22 0.80 12.71
C THR A 97 -5.42 1.98 12.16
N ASP A 98 -5.71 3.20 12.61
CA ASP A 98 -4.90 4.40 12.37
C ASP A 98 -3.63 4.47 13.23
N GLN A 99 -3.36 3.42 14.00
CA GLN A 99 -2.23 3.31 14.91
C GLN A 99 -1.38 2.06 14.64
N VAL A 100 -0.10 2.18 14.98
CA VAL A 100 0.88 1.10 15.05
C VAL A 100 1.31 0.96 16.51
N SER A 101 1.37 -0.28 16.98
CA SER A 101 2.05 -0.60 18.23
C SER A 101 3.46 -1.09 17.89
N GLY A 102 4.47 -0.71 18.67
CA GLY A 102 5.86 -1.00 18.33
C GLY A 102 6.85 -0.72 19.45
N HIS A 103 8.12 -1.04 19.20
CA HIS A 103 9.24 -0.67 20.05
C HIS A 103 10.42 -0.20 19.19
N GLN A 104 11.32 0.55 19.81
CA GLN A 104 12.59 0.93 19.20
C GLN A 104 13.66 -0.12 19.50
N GLY A 105 14.64 -0.26 18.62
CA GLY A 105 15.82 -1.07 18.86
C GLY A 105 16.72 -0.52 19.99
N GLY A 106 17.69 -1.32 20.41
CA GLY A 106 18.67 -0.92 21.43
C GLY A 106 18.15 -0.99 22.87
N ILE A 107 18.58 -0.04 23.71
CA ILE A 107 18.26 -0.01 25.16
C ILE A 107 16.75 0.18 25.42
N LEU A 108 16.01 0.71 24.44
CA LEU A 108 14.57 0.96 24.54
C LEU A 108 13.70 -0.19 24.03
N SER A 109 14.27 -1.36 23.73
CA SER A 109 13.54 -2.51 23.16
C SER A 109 12.42 -3.07 24.06
N GLY A 110 12.47 -2.82 25.37
CA GLY A 110 11.41 -3.22 26.30
C GLY A 110 10.25 -2.22 26.43
N ILE A 111 10.32 -1.05 25.78
CA ILE A 111 9.28 -0.02 25.88
C ILE A 111 8.38 -0.10 24.64
N HIS A 112 7.19 -0.67 24.81
CA HIS A 112 6.17 -0.67 23.78
C HIS A 112 5.40 0.65 23.76
N MET A 113 5.19 1.18 22.56
CA MET A 113 4.48 2.43 22.32
C MET A 113 3.40 2.21 21.28
N LYS A 114 2.29 2.92 21.43
CA LYS A 114 1.26 3.03 20.40
C LYS A 114 1.26 4.43 19.83
N VAL A 115 1.45 4.54 18.52
CA VAL A 115 1.61 5.81 17.80
C VAL A 115 0.73 5.82 16.55
N SER A 116 0.51 6.99 15.96
CA SER A 116 -0.16 7.07 14.65
C SER A 116 0.63 6.31 13.59
N ILE A 117 -0.05 5.71 12.60
CA ILE A 117 0.60 5.09 11.44
C ILE A 117 1.46 6.09 10.64
N HIS A 118 1.22 7.40 10.79
CA HIS A 118 1.97 8.47 10.13
C HIS A 118 2.99 9.17 11.05
N ASP A 119 3.19 8.66 12.28
CA ASP A 119 4.24 9.18 13.15
C ASP A 119 5.61 8.95 12.50
N SER A 120 6.51 9.94 12.57
CA SER A 120 7.88 9.84 12.01
C SER A 120 8.68 8.62 12.47
N ARG A 121 8.31 8.01 13.61
CA ARG A 121 8.92 6.79 14.15
C ARG A 121 8.34 5.49 13.57
N ALA A 122 7.19 5.57 12.90
CA ALA A 122 6.44 4.44 12.34
C ALA A 122 6.44 4.40 10.81
N VAL A 123 7.15 5.34 10.16
CA VAL A 123 7.25 5.43 8.70
C VAL A 123 8.69 5.34 8.22
N SER A 124 8.86 5.02 6.93
CA SER A 124 10.15 5.06 6.24
C SER A 124 10.67 6.49 6.03
N LEU A 125 11.88 6.66 5.48
CA LEU A 125 12.44 7.98 5.13
C LEU A 125 11.50 8.74 4.18
N ARG A 126 10.81 8.03 3.30
CA ARG A 126 9.85 8.59 2.34
C ARG A 126 8.42 8.67 2.87
N GLY A 127 8.19 8.30 4.13
CA GLY A 127 6.87 8.38 4.76
C GLY A 127 6.00 7.14 4.50
N VAL A 128 6.57 6.04 3.98
CA VAL A 128 5.83 4.80 3.73
C VAL A 128 5.47 4.15 5.06
N THR A 129 4.19 3.87 5.24
CA THR A 129 3.63 3.19 6.41
C THR A 129 3.75 1.66 6.30
N ILE A 130 3.59 0.93 7.41
CA ILE A 130 3.54 -0.55 7.41
C ILE A 130 2.56 -1.12 6.36
N PRO A 131 1.28 -0.72 6.32
CA PRO A 131 0.34 -1.25 5.32
C PRO A 131 0.71 -0.89 3.88
N GLU A 132 1.36 0.25 3.64
CA GLU A 132 1.80 0.66 2.30
C GLU A 132 2.96 -0.18 1.76
N GLY A 133 3.83 -0.68 2.63
CA GLY A 133 4.93 -1.59 2.28
C GLY A 133 4.54 -3.06 2.09
N LEU A 134 3.25 -3.40 2.16
CA LEU A 134 2.78 -4.77 1.94
C LEU A 134 2.83 -5.12 0.45
N LEU A 135 3.23 -6.36 0.12
CA LEU A 135 3.41 -6.80 -1.28
C LEU A 135 2.15 -6.64 -2.13
N GLN A 136 0.97 -6.93 -1.58
CA GLN A 136 -0.30 -6.71 -2.26
C GLN A 136 -0.61 -5.22 -2.49
N ARG A 137 -0.20 -4.36 -1.56
CA ARG A 137 -0.42 -2.92 -1.66
C ARG A 137 0.52 -2.30 -2.71
N ILE A 138 1.74 -2.82 -2.81
CA ILE A 138 2.67 -2.48 -3.89
C ILE A 138 2.03 -2.75 -5.25
N VAL A 139 1.47 -3.95 -5.49
CA VAL A 139 0.84 -4.27 -6.78
C VAL A 139 -0.44 -3.45 -7.00
N GLU A 140 -1.28 -3.27 -5.97
CA GLU A 140 -2.49 -2.44 -6.04
C GLU A 140 -2.18 -1.00 -6.44
N ASN A 141 -1.05 -0.44 -6.00
CA ASN A 141 -0.63 0.91 -6.38
C ASN A 141 -0.44 1.06 -7.90
N TYR A 142 -0.02 0.02 -8.62
CA TYR A 142 0.08 0.06 -10.09
C TYR A 142 -1.29 0.12 -10.77
N ALA A 143 -2.29 -0.56 -10.19
CA ALA A 143 -3.66 -0.56 -10.69
C ALA A 143 -4.39 0.78 -10.41
N THR A 144 -4.06 1.44 -9.30
CA THR A 144 -4.84 2.58 -8.79
C THR A 144 -4.16 3.94 -8.98
N THR A 145 -2.83 4.01 -9.10
CA THR A 145 -2.11 5.26 -9.31
C THR A 145 -2.37 5.78 -10.73
N PRO A 146 -2.86 7.02 -10.89
CA PRO A 146 -3.07 7.61 -12.21
C PRO A 146 -1.77 7.70 -13.00
N GLY A 147 -1.74 7.07 -14.16
CA GLY A 147 -0.54 7.03 -15.00
C GLY A 147 -0.73 6.19 -16.25
N LYS A 148 0.32 6.11 -17.05
CA LYS A 148 0.41 5.19 -18.19
C LYS A 148 1.13 3.93 -17.74
N LEU A 149 0.38 2.85 -17.56
CA LEU A 149 0.92 1.52 -17.26
C LEU A 149 1.27 0.77 -18.55
N THR A 150 2.44 0.13 -18.59
CA THR A 150 2.83 -0.79 -19.65
C THR A 150 3.41 -2.07 -19.06
N GLN A 151 3.18 -3.20 -19.72
CA GLN A 151 3.80 -4.49 -19.38
C GLN A 151 4.77 -4.91 -20.48
N SER A 152 5.90 -5.49 -20.08
CA SER A 152 6.90 -6.07 -20.98
C SER A 152 7.59 -7.27 -20.33
N ASN A 153 8.45 -7.97 -21.07
CA ASN A 153 9.31 -9.00 -20.49
C ASN A 153 10.40 -8.33 -19.64
N GLY A 154 10.47 -8.68 -18.35
CA GLY A 154 11.45 -8.12 -17.40
C GLY A 154 12.83 -8.79 -17.46
N GLY A 155 12.99 -9.87 -18.22
CA GLY A 155 14.21 -10.66 -18.24
C GLY A 155 14.39 -11.43 -16.94
N LYS A 156 15.66 -11.66 -16.55
CA LYS A 156 16.00 -12.36 -15.30
C LYS A 156 16.46 -11.40 -14.22
N ILE A 157 15.85 -11.47 -13.04
CA ILE A 157 16.32 -10.82 -11.82
C ILE A 157 16.76 -11.93 -10.86
N SER A 158 18.03 -11.94 -10.49
CA SER A 158 18.61 -13.01 -9.64
C SER A 158 18.32 -14.43 -10.14
N GLY A 159 18.29 -14.62 -11.47
CA GLY A 159 18.00 -15.89 -12.13
C GLY A 159 16.51 -16.20 -12.39
N VAL A 160 15.59 -15.48 -11.74
CA VAL A 160 14.13 -15.63 -11.88
C VAL A 160 13.63 -14.89 -13.12
N ASP A 161 12.89 -15.58 -13.99
CA ASP A 161 12.22 -14.92 -15.13
C ASP A 161 11.06 -14.05 -14.67
N THR A 162 10.97 -12.84 -15.20
CA THR A 162 10.02 -11.82 -14.71
C THR A 162 9.20 -11.16 -15.81
N ASP A 163 7.99 -10.74 -15.44
CA ASP A 163 7.26 -9.67 -16.12
C ASP A 163 7.66 -8.33 -15.50
N ARG A 164 7.79 -7.30 -16.34
CA ARG A 164 8.06 -5.92 -15.91
C ARG A 164 6.83 -5.06 -16.14
N LEU A 165 6.36 -4.42 -15.10
CA LEU A 165 5.37 -3.35 -15.17
C LEU A 165 6.06 -2.01 -15.01
N ASP A 166 5.74 -1.07 -15.89
CA ASP A 166 6.29 0.28 -15.93
C ASP A 166 5.13 1.28 -15.91
N LEU A 167 5.06 2.09 -14.86
CA LEU A 167 4.04 3.09 -14.65
C LEU A 167 4.66 4.49 -14.69
N LYS A 168 4.34 5.25 -15.73
CA LYS A 168 4.64 6.69 -15.79
C LYS A 168 3.51 7.46 -15.10
N VAL A 169 3.81 8.08 -13.97
CA VAL A 169 2.82 8.77 -13.13
C VAL A 169 2.36 10.06 -13.78
N THR A 170 1.04 10.29 -13.83
CA THR A 170 0.47 11.48 -14.49
C THR A 170 0.73 12.76 -13.69
N ASP A 171 0.63 12.69 -12.36
CA ASP A 171 0.83 13.82 -11.45
C ASP A 171 1.77 13.43 -10.30
N PRO A 172 3.08 13.65 -10.47
CA PRO A 172 4.07 13.30 -9.44
C PRO A 172 3.84 14.01 -8.10
N GLY A 173 3.32 15.24 -8.11
CA GLY A 173 3.18 16.04 -6.88
C GLY A 173 2.18 15.44 -5.88
N THR A 174 1.17 14.73 -6.37
CA THR A 174 0.22 13.98 -5.53
C THR A 174 0.69 12.57 -5.18
N ASN A 175 1.82 12.13 -5.74
CA ASN A 175 2.40 10.81 -5.55
C ASN A 175 3.84 10.90 -4.98
N GLY A 176 4.09 11.87 -4.09
CA GLY A 176 5.38 12.00 -3.39
C GLY A 176 6.56 12.30 -4.31
N ASP A 177 6.34 13.09 -5.36
CA ASP A 177 7.31 13.44 -6.41
C ASP A 177 7.82 12.24 -7.23
N ILE A 178 7.12 11.10 -7.17
CA ILE A 178 7.44 9.92 -7.96
C ILE A 178 6.95 10.12 -9.40
N THR A 179 7.88 10.11 -10.35
CA THR A 179 7.60 10.25 -11.79
C THR A 179 7.40 8.91 -12.47
N GLU A 180 8.02 7.86 -11.96
CA GLU A 180 7.98 6.52 -12.55
C GLU A 180 8.10 5.44 -11.49
N GLN A 181 7.35 4.37 -11.65
CA GLN A 181 7.41 3.17 -10.83
C GLN A 181 7.62 1.95 -11.72
N ILE A 182 8.51 1.04 -11.33
CA ILE A 182 8.79 -0.21 -12.03
C ILE A 182 8.70 -1.35 -11.04
N VAL A 183 7.90 -2.38 -11.33
CA VAL A 183 7.88 -3.62 -10.54
C VAL A 183 8.16 -4.81 -11.44
N TYR A 184 8.97 -5.72 -10.92
CA TYR A 184 9.30 -7.00 -11.53
C TYR A 184 8.53 -8.09 -10.78
N LEU A 185 7.66 -8.80 -11.47
CA LEU A 185 6.86 -9.90 -10.94
C LEU A 185 7.43 -11.21 -11.48
N SER A 186 7.59 -12.22 -10.63
CA SER A 186 7.99 -13.56 -11.07
C SER A 186 6.99 -14.12 -12.08
N LYS A 187 7.46 -14.69 -13.18
CA LYS A 187 6.57 -15.39 -14.14
C LYS A 187 6.05 -16.71 -13.60
N GLU A 188 6.74 -17.30 -12.64
CA GLU A 188 6.37 -18.58 -12.05
C GLU A 188 5.39 -18.42 -10.89
N THR A 189 5.67 -17.47 -9.99
CA THR A 189 4.88 -17.30 -8.77
C THR A 189 3.95 -16.09 -8.81
N HIS A 190 4.15 -15.18 -9.76
CA HIS A 190 3.43 -13.91 -9.91
C HIS A 190 3.64 -12.91 -8.78
N TRP A 191 4.53 -13.18 -7.82
CA TRP A 191 4.85 -12.29 -6.71
C TRP A 191 5.92 -11.25 -7.08
N PRO A 192 5.93 -10.06 -6.42
CA PRO A 192 7.00 -9.08 -6.58
C PRO A 192 8.37 -9.66 -6.22
N ILE A 193 9.35 -9.37 -7.07
CA ILE A 193 10.77 -9.71 -6.88
C ILE A 193 11.59 -8.45 -6.62
N ARG A 194 11.23 -7.34 -7.29
CA ARG A 194 11.89 -6.04 -7.12
C ARG A 194 10.96 -4.89 -7.50
N GLN A 195 11.04 -3.78 -6.79
CA GLN A 195 10.43 -2.51 -7.15
C GLN A 195 11.50 -1.41 -7.23
N ILE A 196 11.36 -0.52 -8.21
CA ILE A 196 12.19 0.67 -8.35
C ILE A 196 11.26 1.87 -8.55
N MET A 197 11.50 2.96 -7.83
CA MET A 197 10.79 4.22 -8.06
C MET A 197 11.78 5.33 -8.38
N TYR A 198 11.37 6.22 -9.28
CA TYR A 198 12.15 7.37 -9.71
C TYR A 198 11.45 8.70 -9.37
N SER A 199 12.26 9.69 -9.02
CA SER A 199 11.89 11.10 -9.07
C SER A 199 12.76 11.79 -10.13
N GLY A 200 12.15 12.13 -11.27
CA GLY A 200 12.90 12.52 -12.47
C GLY A 200 13.77 11.37 -12.95
N SER A 201 15.10 11.57 -12.96
CA SER A 201 16.09 10.54 -13.31
C SER A 201 16.72 9.85 -12.10
N GLN A 202 16.39 10.26 -10.88
CA GLN A 202 16.99 9.72 -9.66
C GLN A 202 16.18 8.55 -9.13
N ILE A 203 16.84 7.44 -8.82
CA ILE A 203 16.24 6.35 -8.05
C ILE A 203 16.03 6.85 -6.62
N VAL A 204 14.79 6.75 -6.14
CA VAL A 204 14.40 7.15 -4.78
C VAL A 204 13.89 6.00 -3.94
N LEU A 205 13.61 4.86 -4.59
CA LEU A 205 13.36 3.57 -3.95
C LEU A 205 13.98 2.48 -4.84
N ASP A 206 14.72 1.57 -4.24
CA ASP A 206 15.10 0.29 -4.83
C ASP A 206 14.88 -0.80 -3.78
N GLU A 207 13.85 -1.61 -3.97
CA GLU A 207 13.41 -2.64 -3.04
C GLU A 207 13.48 -4.01 -3.72
N SER A 208 14.09 -4.99 -3.08
CA SER A 208 14.06 -6.39 -3.53
C SER A 208 13.47 -7.32 -2.47
N VAL A 209 12.75 -8.33 -2.94
CA VAL A 209 12.03 -9.30 -2.12
C VAL A 209 12.78 -10.62 -2.11
N SER A 210 12.99 -11.19 -0.94
CA SER A 210 13.59 -12.50 -0.74
C SER A 210 12.86 -13.30 0.34
N ASP A 211 13.17 -14.59 0.43
CA ASP A 211 12.61 -15.51 1.44
C ASP A 211 11.08 -15.49 1.56
N LEU A 212 10.38 -15.20 0.46
CA LEU A 212 8.93 -15.19 0.42
C LEU A 212 8.37 -16.58 0.69
N LYS A 213 7.50 -16.68 1.69
CA LYS A 213 6.76 -17.89 2.04
C LYS A 213 5.30 -17.52 2.25
N THR A 214 4.40 -18.24 1.61
CA THR A 214 2.94 -18.05 1.72
C THR A 214 2.31 -19.18 2.54
N ASN A 215 1.16 -18.90 3.16
CA ASN A 215 0.38 -19.87 3.92
C ASN A 215 1.21 -20.61 4.98
N THR A 216 2.02 -19.86 5.71
CA THR A 216 2.93 -20.36 6.75
C THR A 216 2.22 -20.72 8.05
N GLY A 217 0.92 -20.41 8.16
CA GLY A 217 0.10 -20.73 9.32
C GLY A 217 0.27 -19.74 10.46
N LEU A 218 0.52 -18.47 10.12
CA LEU A 218 0.55 -17.38 11.10
C LEU A 218 -0.78 -17.31 11.86
N LYS A 219 -0.68 -16.92 13.12
CA LYS A 219 -1.80 -16.71 14.05
C LYS A 219 -1.77 -15.29 14.56
N GLN A 220 -2.90 -14.80 15.08
CA GLN A 220 -2.95 -13.46 15.70
C GLN A 220 -1.92 -13.28 16.82
N SER A 221 -1.59 -14.35 17.55
CA SER A 221 -0.55 -14.34 18.59
C SER A 221 0.86 -14.04 18.07
N ASP A 222 1.11 -14.17 16.76
CA ASP A 222 2.40 -13.87 16.12
C ASP A 222 2.59 -12.38 15.81
N PHE A 223 1.54 -11.57 16.06
CA PHE A 223 1.54 -10.12 15.95
C PHE A 223 1.46 -9.44 17.36
N PRO A 224 2.39 -9.72 18.29
CA PRO A 224 2.30 -9.29 19.68
C PRO A 224 2.84 -7.86 19.88
N PHE A 225 2.04 -6.95 20.45
CA PHE A 225 2.48 -5.61 20.86
C PHE A 225 1.74 -5.14 22.11
#